data_AF-A0A812J3S8-F1
#
_entry.id   AF-A0A812J3S8-F1
#
_cell.length_a   1.000
_cell.length_b   1.000
_cell.length_c   1.000
_cell.angle_alpha   90.00
_cell.angle_beta   90.00
_cell.angle_gamma   90.00
#
_symmetry.space_group_name_H-M   'P 1'
#
loop_
_entity.id
_entity.type
_entity.pdbx_description
1 polymer ?
#
loop_
_entity_poly.entity_id
_entity_poly.type
_entity_poly.pdbx_seq_one_letter_code
_entity_poly.pdbx_strand_id
1 'polypeptide(L)'
;MINRKYVFLESRDSPYDLPHKVGPDALPNGWKLDSFEDNLWRSLAGFASHIDDTKSRCYIKSCDDFFVDFQWSYAINEATEYNASLWPSSSERAAFRDRLHELAYPSLEHGDLTDWKDLGQQLSSSLCHAESLRSYALPSGFPSPTLQGWSAVPVSDDPSCKYQSCRSKSTRTYDEYLVSADDVVV
;
A
#
# COMPACT_ATOMS: atom_id res chain seq x y z
N MET A 1 -3.47 -20.83 -12.20
CA MET A 1 -4.79 -20.19 -12.03
C MET A 1 -4.57 -18.87 -11.34
N ILE A 2 -4.91 -17.75 -11.97
CA ILE A 2 -4.82 -16.44 -11.33
C ILE A 2 -6.07 -16.31 -10.45
N ASN A 3 -5.94 -16.56 -9.14
CA ASN A 3 -6.95 -16.20 -8.14
C ASN A 3 -6.97 -14.67 -8.06
N ARG A 4 -7.67 -14.03 -9.00
CA ARG A 4 -7.72 -12.56 -9.09
C ARG A 4 -8.51 -12.01 -7.91
N LYS A 5 -7.79 -11.59 -6.87
CA LYS A 5 -8.32 -10.69 -5.85
C LYS A 5 -8.37 -9.31 -6.49
N TYR A 6 -9.56 -8.86 -6.88
CA TYR A 6 -9.76 -7.54 -7.49
C TYR A 6 -10.02 -6.44 -6.46
N VAL A 7 -10.27 -6.82 -5.22
CA VAL A 7 -10.63 -5.91 -4.14
C VAL A 7 -9.84 -6.30 -2.90
N PHE A 8 -9.28 -5.29 -2.25
CA PHE A 8 -8.64 -5.40 -0.94
C PHE A 8 -9.36 -4.41 -0.02
N LEU A 9 -10.02 -4.93 1.02
CA LEU A 9 -10.87 -4.15 1.92
C LEU A 9 -10.22 -4.10 3.30
N GLU A 10 -9.73 -2.92 3.65
CA GLU A 10 -9.20 -2.59 4.97
C GLU A 10 -9.76 -1.25 5.44
N SER A 11 -9.85 -1.08 6.75
CA SER A 11 -10.15 0.19 7.42
C SER A 11 -9.26 0.33 8.66
N ARG A 12 -9.25 1.53 9.24
CA ARG A 12 -8.44 1.91 10.42
C ARG A 12 -9.24 2.85 11.31
N ASP A 13 -9.04 2.70 12.62
CA ASP A 13 -9.67 3.57 13.62
C ASP A 13 -8.92 4.91 13.77
N SER A 14 -7.63 4.93 13.42
CA SER A 14 -6.73 6.07 13.47
C SER A 14 -5.69 6.00 12.34
N PRO A 15 -5.13 7.13 11.85
CA PRO A 15 -4.06 7.13 10.86
C PRO A 15 -2.83 6.29 11.25
N TYR A 16 -2.58 6.11 12.56
CA TYR A 16 -1.43 5.37 13.09
C TYR A 16 -1.76 3.92 13.49
N ASP A 17 -3.03 3.51 13.42
CA ASP A 17 -3.40 2.13 13.75
C ASP A 17 -3.11 1.17 12.59
N LEU A 18 -2.80 -0.09 12.92
CA LEU A 18 -2.72 -1.14 11.91
C LEU A 18 -4.11 -1.36 11.28
N PRO A 19 -4.18 -1.59 9.95
CA PRO A 19 -5.44 -1.89 9.30
C PRO A 19 -6.06 -3.19 9.79
N HIS A 20 -7.38 -3.21 9.85
CA HIS A 20 -8.17 -4.42 10.06
C HIS A 20 -9.05 -4.71 8.84
N LYS A 21 -9.38 -5.98 8.64
CA LYS A 21 -10.21 -6.41 7.52
C LYS A 21 -11.65 -5.98 7.76
N VAL A 22 -12.27 -5.42 6.72
CA VAL A 22 -13.70 -5.08 6.71
C VAL A 22 -14.47 -5.91 5.69
N GLY A 23 -15.79 -5.98 5.88
CA GLY A 23 -16.69 -6.68 4.97
C GLY A 23 -17.03 -5.86 3.72
N PRO A 24 -17.70 -6.46 2.73
CA PRO A 24 -18.16 -5.76 1.52
C PRO A 24 -19.11 -4.59 1.79
N ASP A 25 -19.75 -4.56 2.95
CA ASP A 25 -20.62 -3.49 3.44
C ASP A 25 -19.88 -2.17 3.68
N ALA A 26 -18.56 -2.21 3.82
CA ALA A 26 -17.71 -1.01 3.89
C ALA A 26 -17.39 -0.40 2.51
N LEU A 27 -17.76 -1.06 1.40
CA LEU A 27 -17.61 -0.45 0.08
C LEU A 27 -18.51 0.78 -0.03
N PRO A 28 -18.00 1.92 -0.52
CA PRO A 28 -18.83 3.10 -0.68
C PRO A 28 -19.96 2.81 -1.69
N ASN A 29 -21.19 3.20 -1.33
CA ASN A 29 -22.38 3.04 -2.17
C ASN A 29 -22.37 3.91 -3.45
N GLY A 30 -21.26 4.63 -3.71
CA GLY A 30 -21.05 5.44 -4.90
C GLY A 30 -19.56 5.72 -5.12
N TRP A 31 -19.21 6.12 -6.34
CA TRP A 31 -17.82 6.39 -6.76
C TRP A 31 -17.42 7.85 -6.54
N LYS A 32 -17.80 8.45 -5.41
CA LYS A 32 -17.31 9.79 -5.07
C LYS A 32 -15.97 9.65 -4.38
N LEU A 33 -14.99 10.44 -4.81
CA LEU A 33 -13.62 10.39 -4.30
C LEU A 33 -13.54 10.72 -2.80
N ASP A 34 -14.48 11.53 -2.29
CA ASP A 34 -14.61 11.88 -0.87
C ASP A 34 -15.14 10.74 0.01
N SER A 35 -15.59 9.65 -0.60
CA SER A 35 -16.12 8.47 0.11
C SER A 35 -15.03 7.42 0.40
N PHE A 36 -13.78 7.71 0.04
CA PHE A 36 -12.62 6.86 0.35
C PHE A 36 -11.88 7.42 1.57
N GLU A 37 -11.49 6.54 2.48
CA GLU A 37 -10.63 6.89 3.59
C GLU A 37 -9.24 7.25 3.09
N ASP A 38 -8.68 8.33 3.65
CA ASP A 38 -7.29 8.64 3.40
C ASP A 38 -6.37 7.71 4.20
N ASN A 39 -5.29 7.27 3.56
CA ASN A 39 -4.39 6.26 4.08
C ASN A 39 -2.96 6.80 4.03
N LEU A 40 -2.58 7.49 5.10
CA LEU A 40 -1.26 8.09 5.28
C LEU A 40 -0.11 7.15 4.90
N TRP A 41 -0.12 5.93 5.46
CA TRP A 41 0.92 4.94 5.20
C TRP A 41 0.97 4.45 3.76
N ARG A 42 -0.19 4.36 3.10
CA ARG A 42 -0.29 4.01 1.67
C ARG A 42 0.27 5.13 0.80
N SER A 43 0.00 6.39 1.15
CA SER A 43 0.59 7.55 0.50
C SER A 43 2.10 7.56 0.68
N LEU A 44 2.59 7.33 1.91
CA LEU A 44 4.02 7.31 2.21
C LEU A 44 4.77 6.16 1.51
N ALA A 45 4.18 4.95 1.47
CA ALA A 45 4.72 3.84 0.69
C ALA A 45 4.80 4.19 -0.82
N GLY A 46 3.76 4.85 -1.34
CA GLY A 46 3.73 5.35 -2.72
C GLY A 46 4.80 6.39 -3.02
N PHE A 47 5.04 7.33 -2.10
CA PHE A 47 6.13 8.32 -2.19
C PHE A 47 7.50 7.64 -2.13
N ALA A 48 7.72 6.74 -1.17
CA ALA A 48 8.97 6.02 -1.01
C ALA A 48 9.32 5.15 -2.25
N SER A 49 8.32 4.74 -3.02
CA SER A 49 8.52 4.02 -4.29
C SER A 49 8.75 4.94 -5.51
N HIS A 50 8.65 6.28 -5.40
CA HIS A 50 8.75 7.25 -6.51
C HIS A 50 9.47 8.56 -6.12
N ILE A 51 10.51 8.47 -5.29
CA ILE A 51 11.19 9.66 -4.77
C ILE A 51 11.92 10.44 -5.87
N ASP A 52 12.61 9.71 -6.73
CA ASP A 52 13.28 10.20 -7.94
C ASP A 52 13.03 9.17 -9.04
N ASP A 53 12.46 9.61 -10.16
CA ASP A 53 12.02 8.81 -11.32
C ASP A 53 13.12 7.96 -11.99
N THR A 54 14.34 7.91 -11.45
CA THR A 54 15.49 7.35 -12.16
C THR A 54 16.50 6.57 -11.32
N LYS A 55 16.45 6.55 -9.98
CA LYS A 55 17.61 6.05 -9.20
C LYS A 55 17.34 5.13 -8.02
N SER A 56 16.30 5.35 -7.22
CA SER A 56 16.15 4.59 -5.97
C SER A 56 14.69 4.45 -5.56
N ARG A 57 14.20 3.21 -5.54
CA ARG A 57 12.87 2.87 -5.01
C ARG A 57 13.00 1.94 -3.80
N CYS A 58 12.04 2.08 -2.89
CA CYS A 58 11.90 1.24 -1.70
C CYS A 58 11.67 -0.25 -2.05
N TYR A 59 10.89 -0.55 -3.10
CA TYR A 59 10.54 -1.92 -3.49
C TYR A 59 10.17 -2.04 -4.96
N ILE A 60 10.25 -3.27 -5.48
CA ILE A 60 9.91 -3.64 -6.86
C ILE A 60 8.41 -3.93 -6.95
N LYS A 61 7.73 -3.35 -7.95
CA LYS A 61 6.37 -3.77 -8.31
C LYS A 61 6.46 -4.71 -9.51
N SER A 62 6.07 -5.97 -9.33
CA SER A 62 5.94 -6.90 -10.46
C SER A 62 4.54 -6.84 -11.05
N CYS A 63 4.39 -7.25 -12.31
CA CYS A 63 3.08 -7.25 -12.98
C CYS A 63 2.11 -8.31 -12.42
N ASP A 64 2.62 -9.26 -11.65
CA ASP A 64 1.84 -10.35 -11.04
C ASP A 64 1.49 -10.06 -9.58
N ASP A 65 2.13 -9.06 -8.96
CA ASP A 65 1.91 -8.68 -7.57
C ASP A 65 0.90 -7.54 -7.45
N PHE A 66 -0.28 -7.87 -6.91
CA PHE A 66 -1.34 -6.90 -6.66
C PHE A 66 -1.26 -6.33 -5.25
N PHE A 67 -1.65 -5.06 -5.10
CA PHE A 67 -1.72 -4.35 -3.82
C PHE A 67 -0.39 -4.28 -3.05
N VAL A 68 0.76 -4.33 -3.75
CA VAL A 68 2.10 -4.27 -3.11
C VAL A 68 2.24 -3.04 -2.22
N ASP A 69 1.75 -1.89 -2.65
CA ASP A 69 1.81 -0.66 -1.86
C ASP A 69 0.99 -0.74 -0.55
N PHE A 70 -0.04 -1.59 -0.48
CA PHE A 70 -0.76 -1.87 0.76
C PHE A 70 0.03 -2.83 1.67
N GLN A 71 0.78 -3.76 1.10
CA GLN A 71 1.67 -4.63 1.87
C GLN A 71 2.79 -3.80 2.53
N TRP A 72 3.39 -2.88 1.77
CA TRP A 72 4.42 -1.98 2.27
C TRP A 72 3.88 -0.95 3.23
N SER A 73 2.68 -0.41 3.01
CA SER A 73 2.06 0.51 3.98
C SER A 73 1.86 -0.16 5.34
N TYR A 74 1.43 -1.43 5.35
CA TYR A 74 1.31 -2.23 6.57
C TYR A 74 2.68 -2.42 7.24
N ALA A 75 3.68 -2.91 6.51
CA ALA A 75 5.01 -3.19 7.08
C ALA A 75 5.69 -1.92 7.62
N ILE A 76 5.53 -0.78 6.94
CA ILE A 76 6.08 0.51 7.39
C ILE A 76 5.36 0.98 8.66
N ASN A 77 4.03 0.92 8.70
CA ASN A 77 3.25 1.27 9.89
C ASN A 77 3.68 0.40 11.08
N GLU A 78 3.69 -0.92 10.91
CA GLU A 78 4.08 -1.85 11.96
C GLU A 78 5.51 -1.59 12.44
N ALA A 79 6.48 -1.47 11.54
CA ALA A 79 7.87 -1.19 11.90
C ALA A 79 8.02 0.12 12.68
N THR A 80 7.23 1.13 12.32
CA THR A 80 7.30 2.47 12.90
C THR A 80 6.61 2.55 14.26
N GLU A 81 5.39 2.04 14.39
CA GLU A 81 4.60 2.20 15.61
C GLU A 81 4.75 1.02 16.57
N TYR A 82 4.78 -0.22 16.07
CA TYR A 82 4.55 -1.41 16.89
C TYR A 82 5.79 -2.30 17.08
N ASN A 83 6.65 -2.43 16.06
CA ASN A 83 7.72 -3.42 16.04
C ASN A 83 9.08 -2.82 15.67
N ALA A 84 9.81 -2.35 16.70
CA ALA A 84 11.07 -1.62 16.50
C ALA A 84 12.20 -2.48 15.94
N SER A 85 12.15 -3.81 16.09
CA SER A 85 13.19 -4.70 15.59
C SER A 85 13.18 -4.85 14.07
N LEU A 86 12.14 -4.35 13.39
CA LEU A 86 12.13 -4.31 11.93
C LEU A 86 13.06 -3.23 11.37
N TRP A 87 13.42 -2.22 12.15
CA TRP A 87 14.38 -1.21 11.73
C TRP A 87 15.83 -1.69 11.92
N PRO A 88 16.77 -1.28 11.05
CA PRO A 88 18.20 -1.56 11.24
C PRO A 88 18.77 -0.96 12.53
N SER A 89 18.20 0.17 12.97
CA SER A 89 18.60 0.88 14.18
C SER A 89 17.40 1.47 14.91
N SER A 90 17.37 1.30 16.24
CA SER A 90 16.35 1.92 17.08
C SER A 90 16.40 3.46 17.06
N SER A 91 17.58 4.06 16.85
CA SER A 91 17.70 5.52 16.75
C SER A 91 17.17 6.05 15.41
N GLU A 92 17.34 5.28 14.32
CA GLU A 92 16.79 5.64 13.01
C GLU A 92 15.26 5.56 13.04
N ARG A 93 14.70 4.52 13.66
CA ARG A 93 13.26 4.43 13.90
C ARG A 93 12.75 5.64 14.69
N ALA A 94 13.40 5.96 15.80
CA ALA A 94 12.97 7.07 16.66
C ALA A 94 12.97 8.38 15.89
N ALA A 95 14.07 8.70 15.19
CA ALA A 95 14.17 9.91 14.38
C ALA A 95 13.11 9.97 13.28
N PHE A 96 12.85 8.86 12.60
CA PHE A 96 11.80 8.78 11.57
C PHE A 96 10.41 9.00 12.17
N ARG A 97 10.08 8.31 13.26
CA ARG A 97 8.79 8.39 13.93
C ARG A 97 8.54 9.78 14.48
N ASP A 98 9.52 10.36 15.17
CA ASP A 98 9.38 11.70 15.75
C ASP A 98 9.13 12.74 14.64
N ARG A 99 9.89 12.68 13.55
CA ARG A 99 9.64 13.55 12.38
C ARG A 99 8.25 13.33 11.78
N LEU A 100 7.82 12.09 11.59
CA LEU A 100 6.50 11.76 11.05
C LEU A 100 5.37 12.40 11.87
N HIS A 101 5.46 12.31 13.20
CA HIS A 101 4.43 12.83 14.12
C HIS A 101 4.46 14.35 14.26
N GLU A 102 5.59 14.99 13.96
CA GLU A 102 5.72 16.45 13.93
C GLU A 102 5.18 17.07 12.63
N LEU A 103 5.11 16.30 11.53
CA LEU A 103 4.61 16.82 10.26
C LEU A 103 3.09 17.03 10.30
N ALA A 104 2.68 18.20 9.81
CA ALA A 104 1.28 18.42 9.48
C ALA A 104 0.84 17.43 8.40
N TYR A 105 -0.36 16.91 8.57
CA TYR A 105 -0.99 16.03 7.60
C TYR A 105 -1.03 16.73 6.23
N PRO A 106 -0.58 16.08 5.14
CA PRO A 106 -0.41 16.74 3.86
C PRO A 106 -1.76 17.24 3.34
N SER A 107 -1.87 18.53 3.02
CA SER A 107 -3.04 19.10 2.37
C SER A 107 -2.67 19.62 0.99
N LEU A 108 -3.57 19.44 0.02
CA LEU A 108 -3.40 19.95 -1.35
C LEU A 108 -3.41 21.49 -1.42
N GLU A 109 -3.90 22.16 -0.37
CA GLU A 109 -4.11 23.61 -0.35
C GLU A 109 -2.87 24.42 0.06
N HIS A 110 -1.86 23.80 0.70
CA HIS A 110 -0.66 24.48 1.22
C HIS A 110 0.64 23.80 0.78
N GLY A 111 0.62 23.26 -0.44
CA GLY A 111 1.55 22.28 -1.03
C GLY A 111 3.05 22.61 -1.02
N ASP A 112 3.68 22.51 0.16
CA ASP A 112 5.06 22.10 0.28
C ASP A 112 5.10 20.65 0.82
N LEU A 113 5.46 19.72 -0.05
CA LEU A 113 5.61 18.29 0.27
C LEU A 113 7.06 17.90 0.49
N THR A 114 7.98 18.87 0.62
CA THR A 114 9.41 18.61 0.77
C THR A 114 9.70 17.74 1.99
N ASP A 115 9.09 18.05 3.14
CA ASP A 115 9.28 17.23 4.35
C ASP A 115 8.75 15.80 4.20
N TRP A 116 7.63 15.63 3.49
CA TRP A 116 7.08 14.32 3.16
C TRP A 116 7.97 13.54 2.18
N LYS A 117 8.60 14.25 1.22
CA LYS A 117 9.60 13.67 0.31
C LYS A 117 10.82 13.18 1.08
N ASP A 118 11.33 13.98 2.02
CA ASP A 118 12.48 13.61 2.84
C ASP A 118 12.17 12.41 3.75
N LEU A 119 10.96 12.33 4.32
CA LEU A 119 10.53 11.14 5.05
C LEU A 119 10.54 9.89 4.15
N GLY A 120 10.04 10.01 2.92
CA GLY A 120 10.14 8.95 1.92
C GLY A 120 11.60 8.54 1.66
N GLN A 121 12.51 9.51 1.54
CA GLN A 121 13.94 9.26 1.34
C GLN A 121 14.58 8.49 2.49
N GLN A 122 14.20 8.84 3.72
CA GLN A 122 14.67 8.14 4.90
C GLN A 122 14.22 6.67 4.91
N LEU A 123 12.96 6.39 4.53
CA LEU A 123 12.48 5.01 4.37
C LEU A 123 13.29 4.26 3.32
N SER A 124 13.42 4.83 2.13
CA SER A 124 14.10 4.22 0.98
C SER A 124 15.57 3.93 1.27
N SER A 125 16.26 4.78 2.02
CA SER A 125 17.67 4.59 2.36
C SER A 125 17.93 3.69 3.58
N SER A 126 16.91 3.38 4.39
CA SER A 126 17.04 2.54 5.60
C SER A 126 16.04 1.38 5.58
N LEU A 127 14.84 1.57 6.16
CA LEU A 127 13.88 0.50 6.45
C LEU A 127 13.61 -0.40 5.24
N CYS A 128 13.45 0.17 4.04
CA CYS A 128 13.06 -0.56 2.83
C CYS A 128 14.01 -1.69 2.43
N HIS A 129 15.29 -1.55 2.78
CA HIS A 129 16.35 -2.50 2.44
C HIS A 129 16.85 -3.28 3.66
N ALA A 130 16.16 -3.15 4.80
CA ALA A 130 16.48 -3.89 6.00
C ALA A 130 16.24 -5.40 5.78
N GLU A 131 17.20 -6.24 6.16
CA GLU A 131 17.10 -7.71 6.03
C GLU A 131 15.95 -8.29 6.86
N SER A 132 15.55 -7.62 7.95
CA SER A 132 14.37 -7.93 8.75
C SER A 132 13.06 -7.94 7.94
N LEU A 133 13.00 -7.17 6.85
CA LEU A 133 11.83 -7.15 5.95
C LEU A 133 11.92 -8.18 4.83
N ARG A 134 13.07 -8.86 4.66
CA ARG A 134 13.20 -9.94 3.69
C ARG A 134 12.28 -11.08 4.07
N SER A 135 11.32 -11.38 3.19
CA SER A 135 10.31 -12.42 3.43
C SER A 135 9.45 -12.18 4.68
N TYR A 136 9.29 -10.91 5.07
CA TYR A 136 8.41 -10.51 6.17
C TYR A 136 7.02 -11.12 6.03
N ALA A 137 6.52 -11.78 7.08
CA ALA A 137 5.22 -12.44 7.05
C ALA A 137 4.10 -11.40 7.15
N LEU A 138 3.14 -11.45 6.23
CA LEU A 138 1.97 -10.57 6.26
C LEU A 138 0.80 -11.23 7.01
N PRO A 139 -0.06 -10.43 7.66
CA PRO A 139 -1.27 -10.96 8.29
C PRO A 139 -2.20 -11.68 7.32
N SER A 140 -3.01 -12.58 7.87
CA SER A 140 -4.07 -13.23 7.11
C SER A 140 -5.04 -12.19 6.53
N GLY A 141 -5.16 -12.15 5.21
CA GLY A 141 -6.02 -11.18 4.50
C GLY A 141 -5.33 -10.58 3.29
N PHE A 142 -4.02 -10.40 3.36
CA PHE A 142 -3.23 -9.96 2.21
C PHE A 142 -3.29 -10.97 1.04
N PRO A 143 -3.16 -10.51 -0.21
CA PRO A 143 -3.04 -11.37 -1.38
C PRO A 143 -1.85 -12.33 -1.30
N SER A 144 -0.75 -11.86 -0.75
CA SER A 144 0.49 -12.61 -0.55
C SER A 144 0.68 -12.97 0.92
N PRO A 145 1.25 -14.15 1.25
CA PRO A 145 1.61 -14.50 2.63
C PRO A 145 2.85 -13.75 3.14
N THR A 146 3.68 -13.21 2.24
CA THR A 146 4.89 -12.47 2.60
C THR A 146 5.01 -11.17 1.82
N LEU A 147 5.73 -10.21 2.39
CA LEU A 147 6.01 -8.92 1.77
C LEU A 147 6.73 -9.13 0.42
N GLN A 148 6.10 -8.64 -0.65
CA GLN A 148 6.63 -8.74 -2.01
C GLN A 148 7.51 -7.54 -2.36
N GLY A 149 8.39 -7.70 -3.34
CA GLY A 149 9.17 -6.60 -3.91
C GLY A 149 10.38 -6.14 -3.10
N TRP A 150 10.72 -6.80 -1.99
CA TRP A 150 11.92 -6.47 -1.21
C TRP A 150 13.20 -6.68 -2.03
N SER A 151 14.18 -5.80 -1.80
CA SER A 151 15.51 -5.86 -2.38
C SER A 151 16.53 -5.37 -1.35
N ALA A 152 17.74 -5.95 -1.36
CA ALA A 152 18.86 -5.54 -0.51
C ALA A 152 19.49 -4.19 -0.94
N VAL A 153 19.16 -3.70 -2.13
CA VAL A 153 19.63 -2.43 -2.68
C VAL A 153 18.48 -1.66 -3.33
N PRO A 154 18.57 -0.33 -3.43
CA PRO A 154 17.62 0.45 -4.21
C PRO A 154 17.49 -0.07 -5.63
N VAL A 155 16.26 -0.14 -6.12
CA VAL A 155 15.92 -0.76 -7.41
C VAL A 155 15.58 0.27 -8.48
N SER A 156 15.86 -0.09 -9.74
CA SER A 156 15.50 0.71 -10.92
C SER A 156 13.99 0.69 -11.20
N ASP A 157 13.56 1.40 -12.24
CA ASP A 157 12.15 1.57 -12.60
C ASP A 157 11.36 0.25 -12.76
N ASP A 158 10.06 0.34 -12.45
CA ASP A 158 9.12 -0.76 -12.61
C ASP A 158 9.14 -1.26 -14.07
N PRO A 159 8.97 -2.57 -14.30
CA PRO A 159 8.77 -3.08 -15.64
C PRO A 159 7.54 -2.41 -16.25
N SER A 160 7.60 -2.08 -17.54
CA SER A 160 6.42 -1.68 -18.31
C SER A 160 5.41 -2.82 -18.35
N CYS A 161 4.53 -2.87 -17.35
CA CYS A 161 3.47 -3.85 -17.31
C CYS A 161 2.48 -3.56 -18.42
N LYS A 162 2.28 -4.52 -19.32
CA LYS A 162 1.18 -4.44 -20.27
C LYS A 162 -0.11 -4.49 -19.45
N TYR A 163 -0.80 -3.36 -19.35
CA TYR A 163 -2.21 -3.39 -19.00
C TYR A 163 -2.88 -4.31 -20.02
N GLN A 164 -3.32 -5.50 -19.59
CA GLN A 164 -4.38 -6.17 -20.32
C GLN A 164 -5.56 -5.21 -20.22
N SER A 165 -5.76 -4.40 -21.27
CA SER A 165 -6.98 -3.64 -21.39
C SER A 165 -8.10 -4.64 -21.16
N CYS A 166 -9.04 -4.29 -20.27
CA CYS A 166 -10.36 -4.85 -20.34
C CYS A 166 -10.83 -4.53 -21.76
N ARG A 167 -10.55 -5.42 -22.73
CA ARG A 167 -11.19 -5.35 -24.04
C ARG A 167 -12.65 -5.39 -23.67
N SER A 168 -13.33 -4.26 -23.92
CA SER A 168 -14.76 -4.20 -23.91
C SER A 168 -15.23 -5.45 -24.62
N LYS A 169 -15.81 -6.40 -23.87
CA LYS A 169 -16.69 -7.37 -24.50
C LYS A 169 -17.73 -6.48 -25.14
N SER A 170 -17.61 -6.37 -26.47
CA SER A 170 -18.55 -5.71 -27.36
C SER A 170 -19.95 -5.77 -26.78
N THR A 171 -20.57 -4.60 -26.58
CA THR A 171 -22.02 -4.40 -26.61
C THR A 171 -22.82 -5.70 -26.53
N ARG A 172 -22.89 -6.27 -25.33
CA ARG A 172 -24.04 -7.10 -24.97
C ARG A 172 -24.92 -6.21 -24.12
N THR A 173 -26.14 -6.06 -24.62
CA THR A 173 -27.28 -5.35 -24.06
C THR A 173 -27.30 -5.34 -22.53
N TYR A 174 -27.72 -4.19 -22.00
CA TYR A 174 -27.87 -3.83 -20.58
C TYR A 174 -28.97 -4.63 -19.84
N ASP A 175 -29.14 -5.91 -20.15
CA ASP A 175 -30.04 -6.82 -19.44
C ASP A 175 -29.24 -8.05 -19.04
N GLU A 176 -29.36 -8.50 -17.78
CA GLU A 176 -28.68 -9.65 -17.16
C GLU A 176 -27.32 -9.41 -16.48
N TYR A 177 -27.23 -8.49 -15.52
CA TYR A 177 -26.47 -8.73 -14.27
C TYR A 177 -27.15 -7.99 -13.10
N LEU A 178 -28.43 -8.29 -12.87
CA LEU A 178 -28.95 -8.28 -11.52
C LEU A 178 -28.57 -9.64 -10.93
N VAL A 179 -27.61 -9.63 -10.01
CA VAL A 179 -27.29 -10.81 -9.21
C VAL A 179 -28.56 -11.19 -8.46
N SER A 180 -29.14 -12.31 -8.89
CA SER A 180 -30.11 -13.08 -8.14
C SER A 180 -29.54 -13.35 -6.75
N ALA A 181 -30.16 -12.75 -5.74
CA ALA A 181 -29.96 -13.12 -4.35
C ALA A 181 -30.68 -14.45 -4.10
N ASP A 182 -30.10 -15.55 -4.57
CA ASP A 182 -30.51 -16.91 -4.22
C ASP A 182 -29.32 -17.84 -4.43
N ASP A 183 -28.51 -18.00 -3.38
CA ASP A 183 -27.75 -19.21 -3.11
C ASP A 183 -27.36 -19.19 -1.62
N VAL A 184 -28.40 -19.28 -0.78
CA VAL A 184 -28.27 -19.86 0.56
C VAL A 184 -28.35 -21.37 0.37
N VAL A 185 -27.25 -22.08 0.57
CA VAL A 185 -27.28 -23.52 0.81
C VAL A 185 -27.12 -23.75 2.31
N VAL A 186 -28.12 -24.43 2.85
CA VAL A 186 -28.37 -24.85 4.24
C VAL A 186 -27.18 -25.51 4.91
#